data_AF-A0A815YC47-F1
#
_entry.id   AF-A0A815YC47-F1
#
_cell.length_a   1.000
_cell.length_b   1.000
_cell.length_c   1.000
_cell.angle_alpha   90.00
_cell.angle_beta   90.00
_cell.angle_gamma   90.00
#
_symmetry.space_group_name_H-M   'P 1'
#
loop_
_entity.id
_entity.type
_entity.pdbx_description
1 polymer ?
#
loop_
_entity_poly.entity_id
_entity_poly.type
_entity_poly.pdbx_seq_one_letter_code
_entity_poly.pdbx_strand_id
1 'polypeptide(L)'
;VRQYCETLSRKPKQDYEKLFGYKYNQGSETPVSGVSSQGVTLLDRLLLLNHCMRPTAEELLNDPYFEMYHDPIDEPSSELLIDEYQDATYSTEKWKCKFSSFLTCQ
;
A
#
# COMPACT_ATOMS: atom_id res chain seq x y z
N VAL A 1 -7.65 20.47 1.97
CA VAL A 1 -7.15 19.19 2.54
C VAL A 1 -6.13 19.40 3.67
N ARG A 2 -5.14 20.31 3.56
CA ARG A 2 -4.12 20.55 4.62
C ARG A 2 -4.66 20.95 6.01
N GLN A 3 -5.61 21.89 6.09
CA GLN A 3 -6.14 22.35 7.39
C GLN A 3 -6.88 21.27 8.19
N TYR A 4 -7.51 20.30 7.51
CA TYR A 4 -8.31 19.27 8.19
C TYR A 4 -7.43 18.34 9.04
N CYS A 5 -6.24 17.96 8.55
CA CYS A 5 -5.31 17.11 9.29
C CYS A 5 -4.83 17.75 10.61
N GLU A 6 -4.75 19.07 10.68
CA GLU A 6 -4.35 19.81 11.88
C GLU A 6 -5.46 19.82 12.95
N THR A 7 -6.71 19.72 12.52
CA THR A 7 -7.90 19.72 13.40
C THR A 7 -8.26 18.34 13.95
N LEU A 8 -7.65 17.27 13.45
CA LEU A 8 -7.94 15.91 13.90
C LEU A 8 -7.48 15.70 15.35
N SER A 9 -8.27 14.97 16.13
CA SER A 9 -7.86 14.53 17.46
C SER A 9 -6.59 13.69 17.35
N ARG A 10 -5.49 14.13 17.99
CA ARG A 10 -4.23 13.39 17.97
C ARG A 10 -4.41 12.06 18.67
N LYS A 11 -4.22 10.97 17.93
CA LYS A 11 -4.05 9.63 18.49
C LYS A 11 -2.54 9.35 18.60
N PRO A 12 -2.07 8.83 19.75
CA PRO A 12 -0.66 8.47 19.87
C PRO A 12 -0.32 7.37 18.84
N LYS A 13 0.94 7.35 18.40
CA LYS A 13 1.48 6.27 17.56
C LYS A 13 1.25 4.94 18.29
N GLN A 14 0.68 3.96 17.59
CA GLN A 14 0.51 2.63 18.13
C GLN A 14 1.85 1.90 18.14
N ASP A 15 2.06 1.08 19.16
CA ASP A 15 3.23 0.23 19.27
C ASP A 15 3.00 -1.04 18.45
N TYR A 16 3.63 -1.12 17.27
CA TYR A 16 3.45 -2.24 16.35
C TYR A 16 3.95 -3.56 16.94
N GLU A 17 4.98 -3.56 17.77
CA GLU A 17 5.50 -4.79 18.40
C GLU A 17 4.45 -5.44 19.31
N LYS A 18 3.61 -4.62 19.95
CA LYS A 18 2.50 -5.08 20.80
C LYS A 18 1.28 -5.47 20.00
N LEU A 19 1.04 -4.81 18.86
CA LEU A 19 -0.16 -5.03 18.04
C LEU A 19 -0.20 -6.43 17.40
N PHE A 20 0.95 -6.95 16.96
CA PHE A 20 1.02 -8.27 16.32
C PHE A 20 1.13 -9.43 17.32
N GLY A 21 0.91 -9.15 18.61
CA GLY A 21 1.00 -10.13 19.69
C GLY A 21 2.42 -10.63 19.91
N TYR A 22 2.55 -11.59 20.83
CA TYR A 22 3.82 -12.23 21.15
C TYR A 22 3.81 -13.71 20.78
N LYS A 23 4.96 -14.22 20.37
CA LYS A 23 5.23 -15.62 20.07
C LYS A 23 6.24 -16.17 21.09
N TYR A 24 6.13 -17.47 21.37
CA TYR A 24 7.09 -18.18 22.21
C TYR A 24 7.86 -19.16 21.34
N ASN A 25 9.19 -19.07 21.38
CA ASN A 25 10.03 -20.07 20.73
C ASN A 25 10.14 -21.28 21.65
N GLN A 26 10.25 -22.48 21.06
CA GLN A 26 10.41 -23.69 21.83
C GLN A 26 11.70 -23.60 22.66
N GLY A 27 11.56 -23.63 24.00
CA GLY A 27 12.67 -23.52 24.93
C GLY A 27 13.10 -22.10 25.33
N SER A 28 12.43 -21.03 24.85
CA SER A 28 12.66 -19.68 25.36
C SER A 28 11.58 -19.25 26.35
N GLU A 29 11.97 -18.82 27.55
CA GLU A 29 11.06 -18.27 28.55
C GLU A 29 10.58 -16.85 28.21
N THR A 30 11.32 -16.17 27.32
CA THR A 30 11.02 -14.80 26.92
C THR A 30 10.12 -14.76 25.67
N PRO A 31 9.00 -14.01 25.71
CA PRO A 31 8.16 -13.80 24.54
C PRO A 31 8.89 -12.89 23.52
N VAL A 32 8.81 -13.26 22.24
CA VAL A 32 9.31 -12.47 21.11
C VAL A 32 8.12 -11.83 20.40
N SER A 33 8.28 -10.61 19.86
CA SER A 33 7.19 -9.99 19.09
C SER A 33 6.79 -10.85 17.88
N GLY A 34 5.49 -10.86 17.57
CA GLY A 34 4.95 -11.57 16.42
C GLY A 34 5.38 -11.01 15.06
N VAL A 35 5.94 -9.79 15.06
CA VAL A 35 6.47 -9.07 13.90
C VAL A 35 8.00 -8.99 13.96
N SER A 36 8.66 -9.02 12.80
CA SER A 36 10.11 -8.82 12.71
C SER A 36 10.48 -7.35 12.91
N SER A 37 11.72 -7.08 13.35
CA SER A 37 12.24 -5.71 13.50
C SER A 37 12.22 -4.92 12.19
N GLN A 38 12.53 -5.57 11.07
CA GLN A 38 12.40 -5.01 9.72
C GLN A 38 10.94 -4.64 9.40
N GLY A 39 9.98 -5.52 9.76
CA GLY A 39 8.55 -5.25 9.57
C GLY A 39 8.04 -4.06 10.37
N VAL A 40 8.52 -3.87 11.60
CA VAL A 40 8.19 -2.68 12.41
C VAL A 40 8.71 -1.41 11.73
N THR A 41 9.97 -1.43 11.28
CA THR A 41 10.61 -0.30 10.59
C THR A 41 9.92 0.04 9.26
N LEU A 42 9.42 -0.97 8.55
CA LEU A 42 8.63 -0.82 7.34
C LEU A 42 7.30 -0.11 7.63
N LEU A 43 6.55 -0.60 8.62
CA LEU A 43 5.25 -0.03 9.02
C LEU A 43 5.37 1.41 9.50
N ASP A 44 6.45 1.74 10.21
CA ASP A 44 6.74 3.09 10.68
C ASP A 44 6.84 4.12 9.56
N ARG A 45 7.33 3.72 8.38
CA ARG A 45 7.42 4.59 7.20
C ARG A 45 6.14 4.57 6.36
N LEU A 46 5.50 3.41 6.22
CA LEU A 46 4.27 3.25 5.43
C LEU A 46 3.05 3.94 6.04
N LEU A 47 2.89 3.83 7.36
CA LEU A 47 1.68 4.26 8.08
C LEU A 47 1.80 5.69 8.62
N LEU A 48 2.70 6.49 8.03
CA LEU A 48 2.76 7.92 8.31
C LEU A 48 1.46 8.61 7.87
N LEU A 49 0.91 9.45 8.75
CA LEU A 49 -0.30 10.23 8.45
C LEU A 49 -0.10 11.20 7.28
N ASN A 50 1.11 11.76 7.15
CA ASN A 50 1.46 12.64 6.05
C ASN A 50 1.83 11.82 4.81
N HIS A 51 0.95 11.82 3.83
CA HIS A 51 1.15 11.06 2.59
C HIS A 51 2.37 11.50 1.78
N CYS A 52 2.79 12.76 1.88
CA CYS A 52 3.98 13.26 1.18
C CYS A 52 5.30 12.71 1.73
N MET A 53 5.27 12.13 2.94
CA MET A 53 6.45 11.55 3.60
C MET A 53 6.48 10.02 3.47
N ARG A 54 5.45 9.43 2.85
CA ARG A 54 5.42 7.98 2.61
C ARG A 54 6.34 7.63 1.44
N PRO A 55 7.10 6.54 1.54
CA PRO A 55 7.93 6.07 0.43
C PRO A 55 7.07 5.63 -0.75
N THR A 56 7.65 5.66 -1.95
CA THR A 56 7.01 5.10 -3.16
C THR A 56 7.04 3.57 -3.12
N ALA A 57 6.25 2.92 -3.99
CA ALA A 57 6.28 1.46 -4.10
C ALA A 57 7.68 0.94 -4.49
N GLU A 58 8.34 1.59 -5.44
CA GLU A 58 9.71 1.26 -5.87
C GLU A 58 10.73 1.41 -4.74
N GLU A 59 10.67 2.49 -3.97
CA GLU A 59 11.53 2.70 -2.79
C GLU A 59 11.29 1.64 -1.72
N LEU A 60 10.03 1.20 -1.56
CA LEU A 60 9.64 0.21 -0.56
C LEU A 60 10.08 -1.21 -0.94
N LEU A 61 10.00 -1.56 -2.23
CA LEU A 61 10.41 -2.89 -2.72
C LEU A 61 11.92 -3.13 -2.52
N ASN A 62 12.71 -2.06 -2.50
CA ASN A 62 14.15 -2.10 -2.15
C ASN A 62 14.45 -2.22 -0.64
N ASP A 63 13.43 -2.36 0.22
CA ASP A 63 13.63 -2.44 1.67
C ASP A 63 14.19 -3.81 2.11
N PRO A 64 15.03 -3.88 3.17
CA PRO A 64 15.53 -5.14 3.71
C PRO A 64 14.43 -6.14 4.11
N TYR A 65 13.21 -5.68 4.39
CA TYR A 65 12.08 -6.57 4.64
C TYR A 65 11.71 -7.43 3.42
N PHE A 66 11.92 -6.94 2.20
CA PHE A 66 11.57 -7.62 0.95
C PHE A 66 12.78 -8.29 0.26
N GLU A 67 13.96 -8.30 0.87
CA GLU A 67 15.19 -8.85 0.26
C GLU A 67 15.03 -10.29 -0.27
N MET A 68 14.19 -11.11 0.40
CA MET A 68 13.92 -12.49 -0.02
C MET A 68 12.96 -12.62 -1.22
N TYR A 69 12.25 -11.56 -1.57
CA TYR A 69 11.17 -11.56 -2.56
C TYR A 69 11.43 -10.59 -3.72
N HIS A 70 12.30 -9.61 -3.55
CA HIS A 70 12.57 -8.58 -4.55
C HIS A 70 13.22 -9.18 -5.79
N ASP A 71 12.53 -9.06 -6.93
CA ASP A 71 13.03 -9.46 -8.24
C ASP A 71 12.71 -8.35 -9.26
N PRO A 72 13.72 -7.59 -9.72
CA PRO A 72 13.51 -6.51 -10.69
C PRO A 72 12.87 -6.96 -12.01
N ILE A 73 12.94 -8.24 -12.36
CA ILE A 73 12.39 -8.79 -13.61
C ILE A 73 10.88 -9.09 -13.46
N ASP A 74 10.42 -9.40 -12.24
CA ASP A 74 9.01 -9.68 -11.91
C ASP A 74 8.25 -8.45 -11.39
N GLU A 75 8.89 -7.28 -11.41
CA GLU A 75 8.33 -5.99 -10.97
C GLU A 75 8.16 -5.00 -12.16
N PRO A 76 7.30 -5.30 -13.15
CA PRO A 76 7.15 -4.45 -14.34
C PRO A 76 6.38 -3.16 -14.05
N SER A 77 6.78 -2.06 -14.69
CA SER A 77 5.98 -0.83 -14.74
C SER A 77 4.95 -0.91 -15.86
N SER A 78 3.76 -0.32 -15.64
CA SER A 78 2.77 -0.18 -16.70
C SER A 78 3.05 1.05 -17.57
N GLU A 79 2.55 1.04 -18.80
CA GLU A 79 2.42 2.27 -19.57
C GLU A 79 1.47 3.25 -18.87
N LEU A 80 1.61 4.54 -19.18
CA LEU A 80 0.70 5.56 -18.66
C LEU A 80 -0.70 5.32 -19.20
N LEU A 81 -1.67 5.14 -18.30
CA LEU A 81 -3.06 5.01 -18.68
C LEU A 81 -3.62 6.37 -19.13
N ILE A 82 -3.81 6.54 -20.44
CA ILE A 82 -4.53 7.68 -21.01
C ILE A 82 -6.02 7.30 -21.01
N ASP A 83 -6.75 7.74 -19.98
CA ASP A 83 -8.17 7.46 -19.86
C ASP A 83 -9.01 8.55 -20.56
N GLU A 84 -9.23 8.37 -21.87
CA GLU A 84 -10.12 9.23 -22.66
C GLU A 84 -11.59 9.19 -22.20
N TYR A 85 -11.92 8.27 -21.29
CA TYR A 85 -13.27 8.05 -20.77
C TYR A 85 -13.50 8.73 -19.41
N GLN A 86 -12.44 9.06 -18.67
CA GLN A 86 -12.52 9.60 -17.31
C GLN A 86 -13.39 10.86 -17.21
N ASP A 87 -13.21 11.80 -18.14
CA ASP A 87 -13.94 13.09 -18.17
C ASP A 87 -15.07 13.11 -19.21
N ALA A 88 -15.40 11.95 -19.80
CA ALA A 88 -16.35 11.89 -20.90
C ALA A 88 -17.81 11.95 -20.41
N THR A 89 -18.56 12.95 -20.86
CA THR A 89 -20.00 13.07 -20.57
C THR A 89 -20.84 12.36 -21.64
N TYR A 90 -20.83 11.03 -21.65
CA TYR A 90 -21.69 10.24 -22.54
C TYR A 90 -23.02 9.85 -21.88
N SER A 91 -24.06 9.66 -22.68
CA SER A 91 -25.33 9.09 -22.22
C SER A 91 -25.17 7.61 -21.87
N THR A 92 -26.04 7.08 -21.01
CA THR A 92 -26.05 5.67 -20.60
C THR A 92 -26.07 4.71 -21.79
N GLU A 93 -26.85 5.01 -22.83
CA GLU A 93 -26.92 4.18 -24.04
C GLU A 93 -25.60 4.18 -24.82
N LYS A 94 -24.92 5.32 -24.89
CA LYS A 94 -23.61 5.42 -25.55
C LYS A 94 -22.51 4.67 -24.76
N TRP A 95 -22.59 4.66 -23.43
CA TRP A 95 -21.71 3.83 -22.59
C TRP A 95 -21.93 2.33 -22.82
N LYS A 96 -23.20 1.89 -22.86
CA LYS A 96 -23.55 0.50 -23.17
C LYS A 96 -23.00 0.07 -24.52
N CYS A 97 -23.18 0.87 -25.57
CA CYS A 97 -22.64 0.55 -26.90
C CYS A 97 -21.11 0.40 -26.89
N LYS A 98 -20.38 1.32 -26.24
CA LYS A 98 -18.91 1.24 -26.13
C LYS A 98 -18.46 0.01 -25.36
N PHE A 99 -19.10 -0.29 -24.23
CA PHE A 99 -18.79 -1.48 -23.44
C PHE A 99 -19.10 -2.77 -24.19
N SER A 100 -20.25 -2.85 -24.87
CA SER A 100 -20.60 -3.99 -25.72
C SER A 100 -19.58 -4.21 -26.84
N SER A 101 -19.09 -3.14 -27.48
CA SER A 101 -18.07 -3.26 -28.52
C SER A 101 -16.74 -3.81 -28.02
N PHE A 102 -16.38 -3.52 -26.77
CA PHE A 102 -15.18 -4.06 -26.12
C PHE A 102 -15.31 -5.58 -25.86
N LEU A 103 -16.50 -6.03 -25.43
CA LEU A 103 -16.76 -7.45 -25.14
C LEU A 103 -16.88 -8.34 -26.38
N THR A 104 -17.28 -7.79 -27.53
CA THR A 104 -17.44 -8.56 -28.77
C THR A 104 -16.15 -8.71 -29.57
N CYS A 105 -15.03 -8.14 -29.10
CA CYS A 105 -13.76 -8.10 -29.83
C CYS A 105 -12.68 -9.04 -29.23
N GLN A 106 -13.05 -9.96 -28.33
CA GLN A 106 -12.27 -11.15 -27.95
C GLN A 106 -12.78 -12.37 -28.70
#